data_AF-A0A0S7X2I1-F1
#
_entry.id   AF-A0A0S7X2I1-F1
#
_cell.length_a   1.000
_cell.length_b   1.000
_cell.length_c   1.000
_cell.angle_alpha   90.00
_cell.angle_beta   90.00
_cell.angle_gamma   90.00
#
_symmetry.space_group_name_H-M   'P 1'
#
loop_
_entity.id
_entity.type
_entity.pdbx_description
1 polymer ?
#
loop_
_entity_poly.entity_id
_entity_poly.type
_entity_poly.pdbx_seq_one_letter_code
_entity_poly.pdbx_strand_id
1 'polypeptide(L)'
;MDADRKLILETLPPEKKLQHFRNVTVSLVNGALNVWAELWKELEDRLASSSAVPPEASREFKPGCGWPEFLEKMCLLRYYLGAVRKLTEQGEETGDSVL
;
A
#
# COMPACT_ATOMS: atom_id res chain seq x y z
N MET A 1 27.12 -7.01 6.26
CA MET A 1 26.08 -6.29 7.03
C MET A 1 24.72 -6.98 6.97
N ASP A 2 24.39 -7.73 5.90
CA ASP A 2 23.12 -8.47 5.81
C ASP A 2 23.06 -9.75 6.65
N ALA A 3 24.20 -10.40 6.91
CA ALA A 3 24.26 -11.64 7.72
C ALA A 3 23.84 -11.40 9.18
N ASP A 4 24.26 -10.28 9.78
CA ASP A 4 23.93 -9.97 11.19
C ASP A 4 22.45 -9.64 11.37
N ARG A 5 21.81 -8.95 10.40
CA ARG A 5 20.36 -8.69 10.44
C ARG A 5 19.55 -9.98 10.41
N LYS A 6 20.00 -10.96 9.62
CA LYS A 6 19.36 -12.27 9.53
C LYS A 6 19.47 -13.04 10.85
N LEU A 7 20.63 -12.98 11.51
CA LEU A 7 20.89 -13.66 12.79
C LEU A 7 20.09 -13.07 13.97
N ILE A 8 19.91 -11.74 13.99
CA ILE A 8 19.15 -11.02 15.04
C ILE A 8 17.66 -11.34 14.93
N LEU A 9 17.12 -11.47 13.73
CA LEU A 9 15.70 -11.80 13.54
C LEU A 9 15.38 -13.24 13.94
N GLU A 10 16.30 -14.20 13.72
CA GLU A 10 16.11 -15.59 14.15
C GLU A 10 16.12 -15.75 15.67
N THR A 11 16.88 -14.92 16.39
CA THR A 11 17.04 -14.97 17.85
C THR A 11 16.00 -14.18 18.66
N LEU A 12 15.10 -13.44 18.01
CA LEU A 12 14.05 -12.71 18.72
C LEU A 12 12.97 -13.66 19.30
N PRO A 13 12.48 -13.38 20.52
CA PRO A 13 11.32 -14.07 21.07
C PRO A 13 10.10 -14.00 20.13
N PRO A 14 9.24 -15.01 20.09
CA PRO A 14 8.03 -15.02 19.24
C PRO A 14 7.18 -13.76 19.36
N GLU A 15 7.04 -13.21 20.56
CA GLU A 15 6.27 -11.98 20.83
C GLU A 15 6.90 -10.77 20.15
N LYS A 16 8.24 -10.70 20.09
CA LYS A 16 8.97 -9.63 19.41
C LYS A 16 8.90 -9.77 17.90
N LYS A 17 8.91 -11.00 17.38
CA LYS A 17 8.67 -11.29 15.95
C LYS A 17 7.26 -10.85 15.53
N LEU A 18 6.25 -11.21 16.31
CA LEU A 18 4.85 -10.79 16.08
C LEU A 18 4.68 -9.27 16.18
N GLN A 19 5.31 -8.64 17.19
CA GLN A 19 5.30 -7.18 17.33
C GLN A 19 5.94 -6.51 16.11
N HIS A 20 7.08 -7.02 15.64
CA HIS A 20 7.76 -6.50 14.45
C HIS A 20 6.91 -6.66 13.20
N PHE A 21 6.36 -7.85 12.98
CA PHE A 21 5.44 -8.13 11.88
C PHE A 21 4.26 -7.15 11.87
N ARG A 22 3.58 -6.99 13.01
CA ARG A 22 2.47 -6.06 13.15
C ARG A 22 2.88 -4.63 12.81
N ASN A 23 4.02 -4.16 13.34
CA ASN A 23 4.49 -2.80 13.10
C ASN A 23 4.79 -2.55 11.61
N VAL A 24 5.44 -3.50 10.94
CA VAL A 24 5.73 -3.42 9.50
C VAL A 24 4.42 -3.41 8.70
N THR A 25 3.50 -4.33 8.98
CA THR A 25 2.21 -4.41 8.29
C THR A 25 1.39 -3.14 8.47
N VAL A 26 1.30 -2.60 9.69
CA VAL A 26 0.62 -1.32 9.96
C VAL A 26 1.27 -0.18 9.17
N SER A 27 2.61 -0.12 9.13
CA SER A 27 3.32 0.91 8.37
C SER A 27 3.02 0.85 6.87
N LEU A 28 2.98 -0.35 6.28
CA LEU A 28 2.68 -0.54 4.86
C LEU A 28 1.23 -0.20 4.53
N VAL A 29 0.29 -0.63 5.37
CA VAL A 29 -1.14 -0.32 5.21
C VAL A 29 -1.37 1.19 5.33
N ASN A 30 -0.77 1.86 6.31
CA ASN A 30 -0.86 3.31 6.44
C ASN A 30 -0.27 4.03 5.22
N GLY A 31 0.86 3.55 4.70
CA GLY A 31 1.44 4.06 3.45
C GLY A 31 0.48 3.93 2.27
N ALA A 32 -0.14 2.76 2.10
CA ALA A 32 -1.15 2.54 1.06
C ALA A 32 -2.36 3.46 1.21
N LEU A 33 -2.90 3.60 2.42
CA LEU A 33 -4.07 4.44 2.70
C LEU A 33 -3.80 5.92 2.43
N ASN A 34 -2.60 6.41 2.79
CA ASN A 34 -2.22 7.79 2.52
C ASN A 34 -2.13 8.08 1.02
N VAL A 35 -1.45 7.21 0.26
CA VAL A 35 -1.33 7.36 -1.20
C VAL A 35 -2.70 7.25 -1.87
N TRP A 36 -3.55 6.32 -1.41
CA TRP A 36 -4.92 6.21 -1.87
C TRP A 36 -5.73 7.47 -1.61
N ALA A 37 -5.61 8.08 -0.43
CA ALA A 37 -6.31 9.32 -0.10
C ALA A 37 -5.89 10.48 -1.01
N GLU A 38 -4.60 10.58 -1.37
CA GLU A 38 -4.12 11.57 -2.34
C GLU A 38 -4.70 11.33 -3.74
N LEU A 39 -4.67 10.08 -4.23
CA LEU A 39 -5.26 9.71 -5.51
C LEU A 39 -6.76 9.97 -5.54
N TRP A 40 -7.47 9.69 -4.44
CA TRP A 40 -8.90 9.90 -4.35
C TRP A 40 -9.28 11.37 -4.42
N LYS A 41 -8.50 12.28 -3.81
CA LYS A 41 -8.73 13.73 -3.93
C LYS A 41 -8.71 14.21 -5.38
N GLU A 42 -7.74 13.72 -6.17
CA GLU A 42 -7.65 14.03 -7.61
C GLU A 42 -8.88 13.56 -8.40
N LEU A 43 -9.57 12.51 -7.91
CA LEU A 43 -10.78 11.96 -8.53
C LEU A 43 -12.06 12.68 -8.02
N GLU A 44 -12.10 13.02 -6.73
CA GLU A 44 -13.25 13.62 -6.04
C GLU A 44 -13.54 15.06 -6.49
N ASP A 45 -12.49 15.85 -6.77
CA ASP A 45 -12.64 17.21 -7.30
C ASP A 45 -13.51 17.27 -8.57
N ARG A 46 -13.58 16.16 -9.33
CA ARG A 46 -14.44 16.01 -10.50
C ARG A 46 -15.87 15.57 -10.15
N LEU A 47 -16.05 14.76 -9.11
CA LEU A 47 -17.39 14.32 -8.65
C LEU A 47 -18.18 15.45 -7.99
N ALA A 48 -17.52 16.36 -7.26
CA ALA A 48 -18.17 17.54 -6.69
C ALA A 48 -18.73 18.49 -7.78
N SER A 49 -18.13 18.48 -8.98
CA SER A 49 -18.63 19.22 -10.14
C SER A 49 -19.83 18.59 -10.85
N SER A 50 -20.30 17.40 -10.41
CA SER A 50 -21.34 16.63 -11.12
C SER A 50 -22.79 16.96 -10.75
N SER A 51 -23.05 17.87 -9.79
CA SER A 51 -24.43 18.31 -9.50
C SER A 51 -25.02 19.26 -10.55
N ALA A 52 -24.20 19.76 -11.47
CA ALA A 52 -24.62 20.49 -12.65
C ALA A 52 -23.77 20.06 -13.84
N VAL A 53 -24.11 18.95 -14.47
CA VAL A 53 -23.46 18.50 -15.72
C VAL A 53 -23.71 19.55 -16.80
N PRO A 54 -22.70 20.35 -17.21
CA PRO A 54 -22.82 21.15 -18.42
C PRO A 54 -22.72 20.18 -19.61
N PRO A 55 -23.28 20.50 -20.79
CA PRO A 55 -23.32 19.61 -21.95
C PRO A 55 -21.94 19.23 -22.52
N GLU A 56 -20.84 19.72 -21.94
CA GLU A 56 -19.45 19.42 -22.25
C GLU A 56 -18.94 18.17 -21.50
N ALA A 57 -19.79 17.14 -21.42
CA ALA A 57 -19.52 15.85 -20.77
C ALA A 57 -18.45 14.98 -21.49
N SER A 58 -17.42 15.64 -22.04
CA SER A 58 -16.32 15.09 -22.82
C SER A 58 -14.98 15.74 -22.44
N ARG A 59 -14.83 16.31 -21.23
CA ARG A 59 -13.50 16.70 -20.72
C ARG A 59 -12.76 15.47 -20.24
N GLU A 60 -11.77 15.02 -20.99
CA GLU A 60 -10.84 13.95 -20.60
C GLU A 60 -10.33 14.16 -19.16
N PHE A 61 -10.22 13.09 -18.37
CA PHE A 61 -9.64 13.19 -17.03
C PHE A 61 -8.19 13.65 -17.12
N LYS A 62 -7.87 14.72 -16.39
CA LYS A 62 -6.52 15.21 -16.24
C LYS A 62 -6.27 15.46 -14.75
N PRO A 63 -5.39 14.69 -14.10
CA PRO A 63 -5.07 14.91 -12.69
C PRO A 63 -4.44 16.30 -12.50
N GLY A 64 -4.78 16.97 -11.39
CA GLY A 64 -4.23 18.28 -11.02
C GLY A 64 -2.73 18.22 -10.75
N CYS A 65 -2.26 17.11 -10.15
CA CYS A 65 -0.84 16.80 -10.01
C CYS A 65 -0.12 16.39 -11.32
N GLY A 66 -0.87 16.18 -12.41
CA GLY A 66 -0.32 15.75 -13.70
C GLY A 66 -0.09 14.23 -13.79
N TRP A 67 -0.04 13.72 -15.02
CA TRP A 67 0.04 12.28 -15.30
C TRP A 67 1.27 11.59 -14.69
N PRO A 68 2.49 12.16 -14.75
CA PRO A 68 3.67 11.50 -14.19
C PRO A 68 3.53 11.23 -12.69
N GLU A 69 3.16 12.24 -11.90
CA GLU A 69 3.00 12.09 -10.44
C GLU A 69 1.84 11.16 -10.09
N PHE A 70 0.72 11.25 -10.82
CA PHE A 70 -0.42 10.36 -10.63
C PHE A 70 -0.04 8.89 -10.85
N LEU A 71 0.69 8.59 -11.93
CA LEU A 71 1.13 7.23 -12.24
C LEU A 71 2.18 6.72 -11.24
N GLU A 72 3.05 7.60 -10.73
CA GLU A 72 3.99 7.27 -9.67
C GLU A 72 3.25 6.87 -8.39
N LYS A 73 2.24 7.63 -7.98
CA LYS A 73 1.37 7.29 -6.83
C LYS A 73 0.64 5.96 -7.05
N MET A 74 0.14 5.69 -8.25
CA MET A 74 -0.46 4.39 -8.58
C MET A 74 0.55 3.23 -8.49
N CYS A 75 1.79 3.45 -8.94
CA CYS A 75 2.86 2.47 -8.82
C CYS A 75 3.23 2.21 -7.36
N LEU A 76 3.30 3.27 -6.55
CA LEU A 76 3.62 3.20 -5.13
C LEU A 76 2.51 2.49 -4.34
N LEU A 77 1.24 2.77 -4.65
CA LEU A 77 0.10 2.06 -4.07
C LEU A 77 0.17 0.56 -4.37
N ARG A 78 0.44 0.19 -5.64
CA ARG A 78 0.63 -1.22 -6.02
C ARG A 78 1.78 -1.86 -5.25
N TYR A 79 2.87 -1.13 -5.03
CA TYR A 79 4.00 -1.61 -4.25
C TYR A 79 3.61 -1.92 -2.79
N TYR A 80 2.94 -0.99 -2.11
CA TYR A 80 2.49 -1.22 -0.74
C TYR A 80 1.54 -2.42 -0.63
N LEU A 81 0.55 -2.53 -1.51
CA LEU A 81 -0.38 -3.66 -1.53
C LEU A 81 0.32 -4.98 -1.82
N GLY A 82 1.28 -4.98 -2.76
CA GLY A 82 2.09 -6.15 -3.07
C GLY A 82 2.97 -6.59 -1.89
N ALA A 83 3.50 -5.63 -1.11
CA ALA A 83 4.28 -5.92 0.08
C ALA A 83 3.42 -6.51 1.21
N VAL A 84 2.24 -5.94 1.45
CA VAL A 84 1.27 -6.48 2.43
C VAL A 84 0.87 -7.91 2.06
N ARG A 85 0.54 -8.16 0.79
CA ARG A 85 0.16 -9.50 0.32
C ARG A 85 1.27 -10.53 0.58
N LYS A 86 2.52 -10.20 0.25
CA LYS A 86 3.67 -11.09 0.51
C LYS A 86 3.85 -11.37 2.00
N LEU A 87 3.68 -10.37 2.85
CA LEU A 87 3.78 -10.56 4.30
C LEU A 87 2.68 -11.47 4.85
N THR A 88 1.47 -11.42 4.28
CA THR A 88 0.37 -12.30 4.71
C THR A 88 0.52 -13.72 4.18
N GLU A 89 1.05 -13.91 2.97
CA GLU A 89 1.27 -15.23 2.35
C GLU A 89 2.42 -15.98 3.06
N GLN A 90 3.45 -15.28 3.56
CA GLN A 90 4.57 -15.88 4.29
C GLN A 90 4.20 -16.49 5.66
N GLY A 91 2.97 -16.30 6.15
CA GLY A 91 2.48 -16.90 7.39
C GLY A 91 1.99 -18.34 7.25
N GLU A 92 1.76 -18.85 6.03
CA GLU A 92 1.13 -20.17 5.81
C GLU A 92 2.14 -21.33 5.72
N GLU A 93 3.42 -21.10 5.40
CA GLU A 93 4.37 -22.18 5.11
C GLU A 93 4.98 -22.88 6.35
N THR A 94 4.62 -22.49 7.57
CA THR A 94 5.19 -23.08 8.82
C THR A 94 4.19 -23.97 9.58
N GLY A 95 3.11 -24.42 8.93
CA GLY A 95 2.08 -25.29 9.53
C GLY A 95 2.20 -26.79 9.21
N ASP A 96 2.83 -27.16 8.09
CA ASP A 96 2.65 -28.50 7.50
C ASP A 96 3.87 -29.44 7.59
N SER A 97 4.77 -29.21 8.55
CA SER A 97 5.91 -30.12 8.77
C SER A 97 6.02 -30.62 10.21
N VAL A 98 4.91 -31.06 10.79
CA VAL A 98 4.89 -32.07 11.87
C VAL A 98 3.58 -32.87 11.79
N LEU A 99 3.50 -33.84 10.87
CA LEU A 99 2.75 -35.09 11.05
C LEU A 99 3.40 -36.20 10.21
#